data_AF-A0A968RP71-F1
#
_entry.id   AF-A0A968RP71-F1
#
_cell.length_a   1.000
_cell.length_b   1.000
_cell.length_c   1.000
_cell.angle_alpha   90.00
_cell.angle_beta   90.00
_cell.angle_gamma   90.00
#
_symmetry.space_group_name_H-M   'P 1'
#
loop_
_entity.id
_entity.type
_entity.pdbx_description
1 polymer ?
#
loop_
_entity_poly.entity_id
_entity_poly.type
_entity_poly.pdbx_seq_one_letter_code
_entity_poly.pdbx_strand_id
1 'polypeptide(L)'
;MMKNRCLRFADSLKAVDEKAWKGNKLIFSNKTGKITAEGKLNIGTDLKYIKMATAGTIETQAVESTDSTSAMELYETKAEVMAAIDLIIPDRLIEIMVKDFRSAGATNLINFARDPMFYRKAAAELFPINKETEQALNEVNLGALNMPAKFNPHTFLFSNLPMKWNKEYQSFVSTGGKVGLVSIKGELFNYVYKGYVEVRMPNVEGDDRLYIYLESPSGTDYYFGYKGGILSIVSSNTAFIEATEALKAKDTILKMPDGETYEIQLVSPQVATMFMNRMKAVSN
;
A
#
# COMPACT_ATOMS: atom_id res chain seq x y z
N MET A 1 -14.81 11.26 -38.10
CA MET A 1 -14.02 10.87 -36.91
C MET A 1 -14.67 11.48 -35.67
N MET A 2 -15.30 10.68 -34.81
CA MET A 2 -15.82 11.20 -33.54
C MET A 2 -14.63 11.59 -32.64
N LYS A 3 -14.51 12.88 -32.28
CA LYS A 3 -13.61 13.30 -31.19
C LYS A 3 -13.95 12.45 -29.97
N ASN A 4 -12.95 11.83 -29.34
CA ASN A 4 -13.11 11.18 -28.03
C ASN A 4 -13.66 12.22 -27.05
N ARG A 5 -14.97 12.21 -26.82
CA ARG A 5 -15.62 13.07 -25.83
C ARG A 5 -15.42 12.42 -24.47
N CYS A 6 -14.51 12.98 -23.68
CA CYS A 6 -14.35 12.64 -22.28
C CYS A 6 -14.84 13.80 -21.43
N LEU A 7 -15.57 13.50 -20.35
CA LEU A 7 -15.87 14.48 -19.30
C LEU A 7 -14.71 14.49 -18.30
N ARG A 8 -14.27 15.68 -17.89
CA ARG A 8 -13.14 15.86 -16.98
C ARG A 8 -13.55 16.72 -15.80
N PHE A 9 -13.25 16.26 -14.60
CA PHE A 9 -13.37 17.02 -13.35
C PHE A 9 -12.00 17.01 -12.69
N ALA A 10 -11.45 18.17 -12.35
CA ALA A 10 -10.09 18.25 -11.82
C ALA A 10 -9.91 19.46 -10.91
N ASP A 11 -8.94 19.36 -10.00
CA ASP A 11 -8.39 20.52 -9.31
C ASP A 11 -7.97 21.59 -10.32
N SER A 12 -8.12 22.87 -9.95
CA SER A 12 -7.77 24.02 -10.78
C SER A 12 -6.39 23.92 -11.45
N LEU A 13 -5.37 23.43 -10.73
CA LEU A 13 -4.03 23.26 -11.28
C LEU A 13 -3.96 22.12 -12.28
N LYS A 14 -4.61 20.98 -11.99
CA LYS A 14 -4.68 19.81 -12.90
C LYS A 14 -5.55 20.06 -14.13
N ALA A 15 -6.52 20.97 -14.03
CA ALA A 15 -7.38 21.37 -15.15
C ALA A 15 -6.62 22.21 -16.18
N VAL A 16 -5.65 23.01 -15.72
CA VAL A 16 -4.83 23.90 -16.57
C VAL A 16 -3.53 23.20 -17.02
N ASP A 17 -2.90 22.41 -16.14
CA ASP A 17 -1.69 21.65 -16.42
C ASP A 17 -1.86 20.17 -16.04
N GLU A 18 -2.01 19.31 -17.05
CA GLU A 18 -2.14 17.85 -16.85
C GLU A 18 -0.90 17.20 -16.20
N LYS A 19 0.25 17.90 -16.25
CA LYS A 19 1.53 17.48 -15.65
C LYS A 19 1.72 18.00 -14.23
N ALA A 20 0.80 18.82 -13.70
CA ALA A 20 0.84 19.23 -12.30
C ALA A 20 1.00 18.00 -11.41
N TRP A 21 1.87 18.10 -10.39
CA TRP A 21 2.17 16.95 -9.53
C TRP A 21 1.03 16.68 -8.55
N LYS A 22 0.40 17.74 -8.02
CA LYS A 22 -0.71 17.67 -7.05
C LYS A 22 -2.06 18.02 -7.66
N GLY A 23 -3.10 17.46 -7.07
CA GLY A 23 -4.51 17.70 -7.36
C GLY A 23 -5.23 16.43 -7.78
N ASN A 24 -6.50 16.33 -7.39
CA ASN A 24 -7.35 15.23 -7.80
C ASN A 24 -7.88 15.48 -9.22
N LYS A 25 -8.04 14.40 -9.99
CA LYS A 25 -8.62 14.43 -11.33
C LYS A 25 -9.46 13.19 -11.56
N LEU A 26 -10.62 13.36 -12.16
CA LEU A 26 -11.54 12.31 -12.60
C LEU A 26 -11.84 12.51 -14.08
N ILE A 27 -11.77 11.42 -14.84
CA ILE A 27 -12.03 11.38 -16.28
C ILE A 27 -13.06 10.28 -16.53
N PHE A 28 -14.15 10.66 -17.20
CA PHE A 28 -15.15 9.71 -17.71
C PHE A 28 -15.07 9.63 -19.23
N SER A 29 -14.90 8.42 -19.76
CA SER A 29 -14.86 8.13 -21.19
C SER A 29 -16.24 7.72 -21.70
N ASN A 30 -16.92 8.58 -22.44
CA ASN A 30 -18.24 8.25 -23.02
C ASN A 30 -18.18 7.10 -24.04
N LYS A 31 -16.99 6.79 -24.58
CA LYS A 31 -16.81 5.73 -25.57
C LYS A 31 -16.80 4.34 -24.93
N THR A 32 -16.25 4.23 -23.72
CA THR A 32 -15.97 2.93 -23.07
C THR A 32 -16.69 2.78 -21.73
N GLY A 33 -17.37 3.82 -21.23
CA GLY A 33 -17.93 3.83 -19.87
C GLY A 33 -16.87 3.84 -18.76
N LYS A 34 -15.58 3.96 -19.12
CA LYS A 34 -14.46 3.90 -18.19
C LYS A 34 -14.35 5.19 -17.37
N ILE A 35 -14.23 5.01 -16.06
CA ILE A 35 -13.92 6.07 -15.10
C ILE A 35 -12.46 5.88 -14.69
N THR A 36 -11.66 6.95 -14.77
CA THR A 36 -10.30 6.99 -14.25
C THR A 36 -10.19 8.15 -13.28
N ALA A 37 -9.68 7.90 -12.09
CA ALA A 37 -9.33 8.94 -11.13
C ALA A 37 -7.83 8.89 -10.79
N GLU A 38 -7.26 10.05 -10.47
CA GLU A 38 -5.86 10.27 -10.13
C GLU A 38 -5.81 11.22 -8.92
N GLY A 39 -4.88 11.00 -7.99
CA GLY A 39 -4.62 11.87 -6.85
C GLY A 39 -4.57 11.09 -5.54
N LYS A 40 -5.01 11.72 -4.44
CA LYS A 40 -5.17 11.02 -3.15
C LYS A 40 -6.33 10.03 -3.21
N LEU A 41 -6.12 8.87 -2.63
CA LEU A 41 -7.11 7.81 -2.55
C LEU A 41 -7.54 7.60 -1.10
N ASN A 42 -8.82 7.33 -0.89
CA ASN A 42 -9.35 7.01 0.44
C ASN A 42 -9.38 5.49 0.63
N ILE A 43 -8.20 4.85 0.56
CA ILE A 43 -8.05 3.40 0.81
C ILE A 43 -7.51 3.22 2.23
N GLY A 44 -8.25 2.52 3.09
CA GLY A 44 -7.84 2.26 4.48
C GLY A 44 -7.93 3.50 5.37
N THR A 45 -8.88 4.40 5.12
CA THR A 45 -9.03 5.65 5.87
C THR A 45 -9.65 5.45 7.25
N ASP A 46 -10.30 4.31 7.49
CA ASP A 46 -11.04 4.04 8.72
C ASP A 46 -10.33 3.02 9.62
N LEU A 47 -9.00 2.99 9.54
CA LEU A 47 -8.15 2.15 10.39
C LEU A 47 -7.98 2.84 11.75
N LYS A 48 -8.56 2.27 12.82
CA LYS A 48 -8.37 2.78 14.19
C LYS A 48 -6.86 2.87 14.52
N TYR A 49 -6.39 3.94 15.16
CA TYR A 49 -5.01 4.16 15.68
C TYR A 49 -3.81 4.15 14.70
N ILE A 50 -3.87 3.40 13.61
CA ILE A 50 -2.84 3.39 12.58
C ILE A 50 -3.22 4.34 11.45
N LYS A 51 -2.27 4.71 10.61
CA LYS A 51 -2.54 5.58 9.46
C LYS A 51 -2.08 4.92 8.18
N MET A 52 -2.87 5.10 7.14
CA MET A 52 -2.53 4.74 5.78
C MET A 52 -2.84 5.94 4.88
N ALA A 53 -1.81 6.48 4.25
CA ALA A 53 -1.95 7.53 3.25
C ALA A 53 -1.66 6.91 1.87
N THR A 54 -2.62 7.03 0.96
CA THR A 54 -2.52 6.46 -0.38
C THR A 54 -2.72 7.51 -1.47
N ALA A 55 -1.96 7.34 -2.55
CA ALA A 55 -2.10 8.17 -3.74
C ALA A 55 -1.74 7.37 -4.98
N GLY A 56 -2.34 7.72 -6.10
CA GLY A 56 -2.08 7.04 -7.36
C GLY A 56 -3.25 7.18 -8.32
N THR A 57 -3.52 6.12 -9.07
CA THR A 57 -4.61 6.08 -10.06
C THR A 57 -5.54 4.92 -9.78
N ILE A 58 -6.83 5.14 -9.94
CA ILE A 58 -7.87 4.11 -9.89
C ILE A 58 -8.69 4.15 -11.17
N GLU A 59 -9.07 2.98 -11.64
CA GLU A 59 -9.82 2.79 -12.87
C GLU A 59 -10.96 1.81 -12.61
N THR A 60 -12.15 2.19 -13.06
CA THR A 60 -13.33 1.32 -13.05
C THR A 60 -13.95 1.29 -14.44
N GLN A 61 -14.28 0.10 -14.93
CA GLN A 61 -15.00 -0.08 -16.19
C GLN A 61 -15.93 -1.29 -16.11
N ALA A 62 -17.01 -1.25 -16.89
CA ALA A 62 -17.86 -2.42 -17.10
C ALA A 62 -17.08 -3.47 -17.92
N VAL A 63 -17.26 -4.73 -17.56
CA VAL A 63 -16.79 -5.91 -18.29
C VAL A 63 -18.00 -6.79 -18.58
N GLU A 64 -18.06 -7.31 -19.81
CA GLU A 64 -19.09 -8.25 -20.23
C GLU A 64 -18.94 -9.56 -19.46
N SER A 65 -20.06 -10.12 -18.98
CA SER A 65 -20.06 -11.45 -18.40
C SER A 65 -19.84 -12.49 -19.50
N THR A 66 -18.90 -13.40 -19.29
CA THR A 66 -18.69 -14.54 -20.18
C THR A 66 -19.74 -15.64 -20.02
N ASP A 67 -20.57 -15.57 -18.96
CA ASP A 67 -21.66 -16.50 -18.70
C ASP A 67 -23.01 -15.93 -19.16
N SER A 68 -23.58 -16.57 -20.18
CA SER A 68 -24.83 -16.20 -20.86
C SER A 68 -26.10 -16.32 -19.99
N THR A 69 -25.98 -16.75 -18.74
CA THR A 69 -27.11 -16.96 -17.80
C THR A 69 -27.25 -15.84 -16.76
N SER A 70 -26.29 -14.91 -16.69
CA SER A 70 -26.37 -13.76 -15.79
C SER A 70 -25.94 -12.48 -16.50
N ALA A 71 -26.92 -11.74 -17.00
CA ALA A 71 -26.76 -10.39 -17.53
C ALA A 71 -26.52 -9.36 -16.40
N MET A 72 -25.52 -9.59 -15.54
CA MET A 72 -25.00 -8.55 -14.66
C MET A 72 -23.79 -7.89 -15.33
N GLU A 73 -23.86 -6.58 -15.53
CA GLU A 73 -22.67 -5.78 -15.78
C GLU A 73 -21.71 -5.95 -14.59
N LEU A 74 -20.62 -6.68 -14.81
CA LEU A 74 -19.57 -6.78 -13.81
C LEU A 74 -18.71 -5.54 -13.96
N TYR A 75 -18.56 -4.75 -12.89
CA TYR A 75 -17.53 -3.72 -12.86
C TYR A 75 -16.22 -4.31 -12.37
N GLU A 76 -15.15 -4.10 -13.12
CA GLU A 76 -13.77 -4.33 -12.67
C GLU A 76 -13.20 -3.01 -12.17
N THR A 77 -12.55 -3.03 -11.01
CA THR A 77 -11.84 -1.87 -10.48
C THR A 77 -10.39 -2.24 -10.20
N LYS A 78 -9.46 -1.50 -10.81
CA LYS A 78 -8.00 -1.65 -10.66
C LYS A 78 -7.43 -0.34 -10.12
N ALA A 79 -6.38 -0.42 -9.33
CA ALA A 79 -5.66 0.74 -8.84
C ALA A 79 -4.15 0.51 -8.90
N GLU A 80 -3.40 1.57 -9.16
CA GLU A 80 -1.94 1.62 -9.01
C GLU A 80 -1.69 2.61 -7.87
N VAL A 81 -1.14 2.13 -6.75
CA VAL A 81 -1.17 2.86 -5.48
C VAL A 81 0.22 2.96 -4.85
N MET A 82 0.68 4.18 -4.57
CA MET A 82 1.73 4.41 -3.58
C MET A 82 1.10 4.48 -2.20
N ALA A 83 1.69 3.79 -1.22
CA ALA A 83 1.12 3.69 0.13
C ALA A 83 2.19 3.97 1.19
N ALA A 84 1.92 4.95 2.05
CA ALA A 84 2.64 5.21 3.28
C ALA A 84 1.81 4.68 4.45
N ILE A 85 2.40 3.83 5.29
CA ILE A 85 1.71 3.12 6.37
C ILE A 85 2.46 3.34 7.69
N ASP A 86 1.70 3.73 8.71
CA ASP A 86 2.17 3.97 10.08
C ASP A 86 1.56 2.94 11.02
N LEU A 87 2.28 1.87 11.31
CA LEU A 87 1.96 0.90 12.36
C LEU A 87 2.71 1.26 13.65
N ILE A 88 2.16 0.86 14.80
CA ILE A 88 2.82 1.03 16.09
C ILE A 88 3.54 -0.28 16.42
N ILE A 89 4.82 -0.35 16.05
CA ILE A 89 5.68 -1.54 16.25
C ILE A 89 6.90 -1.12 17.07
N PRO A 90 7.29 -1.86 18.13
CA PRO A 90 8.50 -1.60 18.88
C PRO A 90 9.75 -1.55 17.99
N ASP A 91 10.59 -0.54 18.21
CA ASP A 91 11.79 -0.26 17.41
C ASP A 91 12.71 -1.47 17.24
N ARG A 92 12.89 -2.24 18.31
CA ARG A 92 13.68 -3.47 18.30
C ARG A 92 13.20 -4.48 17.25
N LEU A 93 11.88 -4.60 17.03
CA LEU A 93 11.34 -5.51 16.02
C LEU A 93 11.57 -4.99 14.60
N ILE A 94 11.43 -3.67 14.41
CA ILE A 94 11.76 -3.02 13.14
C ILE A 94 13.25 -3.18 12.80
N GLU A 95 14.14 -2.98 13.77
CA GLU A 95 15.59 -3.14 13.58
C GLU A 95 15.97 -4.55 13.13
N ILE A 96 15.35 -5.59 13.72
CA ILE A 96 15.56 -6.99 13.31
C ILE A 96 15.12 -7.19 11.86
N MET A 97 13.92 -6.71 11.50
CA MET A 97 13.40 -6.82 10.14
C MET A 97 14.28 -6.06 9.13
N VAL A 98 14.67 -4.82 9.44
CA VAL A 98 15.56 -4.01 8.60
C VAL A 98 16.88 -4.73 8.36
N LYS A 99 17.51 -5.27 9.41
CA LYS A 99 18.75 -6.02 9.30
C LYS A 99 18.60 -7.23 8.40
N ASP A 100 17.51 -7.98 8.54
CA ASP A 100 17.22 -9.15 7.71
C ASP A 100 17.06 -8.79 6.22
N PHE A 101 16.28 -7.74 5.93
CA PHE A 101 16.09 -7.25 4.56
C PHE A 101 17.37 -6.71 3.90
N ARG A 102 18.40 -6.35 4.70
CA ARG A 102 19.73 -5.99 4.22
C ARG A 102 20.70 -7.18 4.12
N SER A 103 20.45 -8.28 4.83
CA SER A 103 21.43 -9.36 5.06
C SER A 103 21.78 -10.17 3.81
N ALA A 104 20.86 -10.27 2.86
CA ALA A 104 21.08 -10.85 1.55
C ALA A 104 20.76 -9.77 0.52
N GLY A 105 21.77 -9.27 -0.20
CA GLY A 105 21.62 -8.11 -1.09
C GLY A 105 20.47 -8.31 -2.09
N ALA A 106 19.35 -7.60 -1.90
CA ALA A 106 18.26 -7.60 -2.85
C ALA A 106 18.79 -7.08 -4.20
N THR A 107 18.47 -7.78 -5.29
CA THR A 107 18.96 -7.45 -6.63
C THR A 107 17.91 -6.78 -7.51
N ASN A 108 16.62 -6.95 -7.17
CA ASN A 108 15.52 -6.48 -7.99
C ASN A 108 15.15 -5.05 -7.63
N LEU A 109 15.80 -4.08 -8.27
CA LEU A 109 15.47 -2.66 -8.09
C LEU A 109 14.06 -2.34 -8.60
N ILE A 110 13.40 -1.37 -7.95
CA ILE A 110 12.16 -0.79 -8.45
C ILE A 110 12.46 -0.03 -9.76
N ASN A 111 11.73 -0.32 -10.82
CA ASN A 111 11.89 0.38 -12.11
C ASN A 111 11.09 1.69 -12.14
N PHE A 112 11.63 2.73 -11.49
CA PHE A 112 11.01 4.06 -11.49
C PHE A 112 10.91 4.69 -12.88
N ALA A 113 11.82 4.33 -13.80
CA ALA A 113 11.83 4.83 -15.17
C ALA A 113 10.68 4.30 -16.03
N ARG A 114 9.99 3.24 -15.60
CA ARG A 114 8.80 2.71 -16.30
C ARG A 114 7.65 3.72 -16.34
N ASP A 115 7.44 4.45 -15.24
CA ASP A 115 6.42 5.50 -15.15
C ASP A 115 6.83 6.59 -14.15
N PRO A 116 7.82 7.43 -14.50
CA PRO A 116 8.34 8.45 -13.60
C PRO A 116 7.28 9.49 -13.22
N MET A 117 6.27 9.68 -14.07
CA MET A 117 5.19 10.63 -13.82
C MET A 117 4.25 10.10 -12.73
N PHE A 118 3.89 8.82 -12.76
CA PHE A 118 3.14 8.18 -11.68
C PHE A 118 3.84 8.37 -10.34
N TYR A 119 5.11 7.97 -10.24
CA TYR A 119 5.85 8.02 -8.97
C TYR A 119 5.97 9.45 -8.43
N ARG A 120 6.24 10.43 -9.29
CA ARG A 120 6.30 11.84 -8.89
C ARG A 120 4.96 12.35 -8.38
N LYS A 121 3.88 12.10 -9.11
CA LYS A 121 2.54 12.54 -8.72
C LYS A 121 2.09 11.89 -7.41
N ALA A 122 2.23 10.57 -7.30
CA ALA A 122 1.83 9.83 -6.11
C ALA A 122 2.63 10.27 -4.88
N ALA A 123 3.97 10.35 -4.99
CA ALA A 123 4.79 10.82 -3.88
C ALA A 123 4.52 12.30 -3.54
N ALA A 124 4.31 13.16 -4.55
CA ALA A 124 3.92 14.54 -4.32
C ALA A 124 2.64 14.63 -3.50
N GLU A 125 1.62 13.80 -3.76
CA GLU A 125 0.39 13.80 -2.96
C GLU A 125 0.61 13.41 -1.50
N LEU A 126 1.49 12.43 -1.24
CA LEU A 126 1.75 11.92 0.11
C LEU A 126 2.62 12.86 0.94
N PHE A 127 3.57 13.56 0.32
CA PHE A 127 4.58 14.35 1.02
C PHE A 127 4.38 15.87 0.84
N PRO A 128 4.87 16.70 1.78
CA PRO A 128 4.91 18.14 1.57
C PRO A 128 5.81 18.47 0.37
N ILE A 129 5.52 19.56 -0.34
CA ILE A 129 6.35 20.03 -1.46
C ILE A 129 7.20 21.18 -0.94
N ASN A 130 8.49 20.92 -0.82
CA ASN A 130 9.53 21.87 -0.44
C ASN A 130 10.83 21.50 -1.15
N LYS A 131 11.87 22.31 -1.01
CA LYS A 131 13.15 22.13 -1.71
C LYS A 131 13.73 20.70 -1.59
N GLU A 132 13.66 20.08 -0.42
CA GLU A 132 14.24 18.76 -0.18
C GLU A 132 13.39 17.63 -0.75
N THR A 133 12.06 17.70 -0.60
CA THR A 133 11.17 16.69 -1.17
C THR A 133 11.09 16.82 -2.69
N GLU A 134 11.12 18.03 -3.24
CA GLU A 134 11.22 18.26 -4.69
C GLU A 134 12.49 17.65 -5.29
N GLN A 135 13.62 17.75 -4.58
CA GLN A 135 14.86 17.09 -5.01
C GLN A 135 14.67 15.57 -5.09
N ALA A 136 14.10 14.95 -4.05
CA ALA A 136 13.81 13.52 -4.03
C ALA A 136 12.84 13.09 -5.14
N LEU A 137 11.83 13.91 -5.45
CA LEU A 137 10.91 13.67 -6.58
C LEU A 137 11.60 13.77 -7.93
N ASN A 138 12.60 14.66 -8.06
CA ASN A 138 13.37 14.78 -9.28
C ASN A 138 14.29 13.56 -9.52
N GLU A 139 14.83 12.97 -8.45
CA GLU A 139 15.66 11.75 -8.48
C GLU A 139 14.91 10.50 -9.01
N VAL A 140 13.57 10.52 -9.06
CA VAL A 140 12.77 9.46 -9.69
C VAL A 140 13.23 9.18 -11.13
N ASN A 141 13.62 10.23 -11.87
CA ASN A 141 14.16 10.08 -13.23
C ASN A 141 15.54 9.40 -13.27
N LEU A 142 16.27 9.42 -12.16
CA LEU A 142 17.56 8.76 -11.97
C LEU A 142 17.39 7.33 -11.45
N GLY A 143 16.15 6.84 -11.30
CA GLY A 143 15.86 5.47 -10.90
C GLY A 143 15.75 5.25 -9.39
N ALA A 144 15.53 6.30 -8.58
CA ALA A 144 15.35 6.15 -7.13
C ALA A 144 14.33 7.15 -6.57
N LEU A 145 13.66 6.78 -5.47
CA LEU A 145 12.84 7.70 -4.68
C LEU A 145 13.46 7.83 -3.28
N ASN A 146 14.42 8.74 -3.14
CA ASN A 146 15.16 8.93 -1.89
C ASN A 146 14.49 9.99 -1.00
N MET A 147 13.26 9.71 -0.57
CA MET A 147 12.54 10.63 0.31
C MET A 147 13.27 10.77 1.65
N PRO A 148 13.61 12.00 2.12
CA PRO A 148 14.34 12.17 3.37
C PRO A 148 13.58 11.59 4.57
N ALA A 149 14.27 10.90 5.48
CA ALA A 149 13.67 10.20 6.62
C ALA A 149 12.78 11.10 7.51
N LYS A 150 13.08 12.40 7.62
CA LYS A 150 12.25 13.35 8.37
C LYS A 150 10.85 13.56 7.77
N PHE A 151 10.68 13.34 6.47
CA PHE A 151 9.39 13.38 5.76
C PHE A 151 8.80 11.99 5.57
N ASN A 152 9.64 10.96 5.63
CA ASN A 152 9.27 9.56 5.47
C ASN A 152 9.59 8.74 6.74
N PRO A 153 9.01 9.07 7.91
CA PRO A 153 9.18 8.25 9.12
C PRO A 153 8.30 6.98 9.11
N HIS A 154 7.56 6.76 8.03
CA HIS A 154 6.53 5.72 7.91
C HIS A 154 7.10 4.32 8.15
N THR A 155 6.34 3.45 8.83
CA THR A 155 6.72 2.05 9.03
C THR A 155 7.02 1.38 7.71
N PHE A 156 6.16 1.57 6.72
CA PHE A 156 6.38 1.11 5.36
C PHE A 156 6.04 2.22 4.36
N LEU A 157 6.90 2.40 3.35
CA LEU A 157 6.58 3.14 2.15
C LEU A 157 6.65 2.18 0.96
N PHE A 158 5.51 1.86 0.37
CA PHE A 158 5.41 1.08 -0.86
C PHE A 158 5.36 2.01 -2.06
N SER A 159 6.11 1.67 -3.12
CA SER A 159 6.31 2.48 -4.33
C SER A 159 5.08 2.50 -5.25
N ASN A 160 4.82 1.38 -5.92
CA ASN A 160 3.61 1.12 -6.67
C ASN A 160 3.09 -0.27 -6.26
N LEU A 161 1.86 -0.30 -5.77
CA LEU A 161 1.07 -1.47 -5.47
C LEU A 161 -0.03 -1.55 -6.54
N PRO A 162 0.14 -2.38 -7.58
CA PRO A 162 -0.96 -2.76 -8.44
C PRO A 162 -1.98 -3.52 -7.60
N MET A 163 -3.23 -3.06 -7.62
CA MET A 163 -4.32 -3.56 -6.79
C MET A 163 -5.57 -3.78 -7.64
N LYS A 164 -6.41 -4.73 -7.21
CA LYS A 164 -7.75 -4.90 -7.75
C LYS A 164 -8.77 -4.99 -6.62
N TRP A 165 -9.97 -4.50 -6.88
CA TRP A 165 -11.09 -4.66 -5.97
C TRP A 165 -11.63 -6.08 -6.04
N ASN A 166 -11.58 -6.81 -4.93
CA ASN A 166 -12.22 -8.09 -4.74
C ASN A 166 -13.57 -7.86 -4.05
N LYS A 167 -14.67 -8.16 -4.76
CA LYS A 167 -16.04 -7.96 -4.26
C LYS A 167 -16.41 -8.91 -3.14
N GLU A 168 -15.97 -10.17 -3.22
CA GLU A 168 -16.27 -11.21 -2.22
C GLU A 168 -15.65 -10.85 -0.86
N TYR A 169 -14.42 -10.34 -0.88
CA TYR A 169 -13.71 -9.96 0.33
C TYR A 169 -13.89 -8.50 0.74
N GLN A 170 -14.56 -7.71 -0.10
CA GLN A 170 -14.72 -6.26 0.04
C GLN A 170 -13.37 -5.58 0.29
N SER A 171 -12.40 -5.86 -0.58
CA SER A 171 -11.02 -5.46 -0.34
C SER A 171 -10.27 -5.09 -1.61
N PHE A 172 -9.31 -4.17 -1.47
CA PHE A 172 -8.25 -3.99 -2.45
C PHE A 172 -7.15 -5.01 -2.16
N VAL A 173 -6.91 -5.90 -3.12
CA VAL A 173 -5.86 -6.93 -3.05
C VAL A 173 -4.74 -6.57 -4.02
N SER A 174 -3.49 -6.57 -3.54
CA SER A 174 -2.32 -6.41 -4.41
C SER A 174 -2.21 -7.57 -5.41
N THR A 175 -1.86 -7.28 -6.65
CA THR A 175 -1.70 -8.26 -7.72
C THR A 175 -0.24 -8.53 -8.06
N GLY A 176 0.05 -9.65 -8.73
CA GLY A 176 1.39 -10.01 -9.19
C GLY A 176 2.35 -10.59 -8.14
N GLY A 177 1.95 -10.66 -6.87
CA GLY A 177 2.70 -11.32 -5.78
C GLY A 177 4.06 -10.68 -5.45
N LYS A 178 4.25 -9.44 -5.88
CA LYS A 178 5.46 -8.65 -5.63
C LYS A 178 5.06 -7.23 -5.26
N VAL A 179 5.82 -6.64 -4.35
CA VAL A 179 5.61 -5.27 -3.88
C VAL A 179 6.92 -4.51 -3.91
N GLY A 180 6.91 -3.30 -4.47
CA GLY A 180 8.07 -2.42 -4.43
C GLY A 180 8.12 -1.69 -3.09
N LEU A 181 9.13 -1.94 -2.28
CA LEU A 181 9.35 -1.34 -0.96
C LEU A 181 10.42 -0.24 -1.06
N VAL A 182 10.00 1.00 -0.86
CA VAL A 182 10.89 2.18 -0.86
C VAL A 182 11.65 2.26 0.45
N SER A 183 10.95 2.13 1.59
CA SER A 183 11.57 2.22 2.90
C SER A 183 10.86 1.43 3.98
N ILE A 184 11.61 1.11 5.04
CA ILE A 184 11.09 0.65 6.33
C ILE A 184 11.54 1.66 7.39
N LYS A 185 10.60 2.32 8.08
CA LYS A 185 10.89 3.34 9.11
C LYS A 185 11.91 4.40 8.66
N GLY A 186 11.74 4.88 7.43
CA GLY A 186 12.62 5.87 6.79
C GLY A 186 13.96 5.35 6.28
N GLU A 187 14.35 4.12 6.59
CA GLU A 187 15.51 3.49 5.96
C GLU A 187 15.20 3.07 4.53
N LEU A 188 15.97 3.58 3.56
CA LEU A 188 15.77 3.33 2.14
C LEU A 188 16.21 1.93 1.73
N PHE A 189 15.38 1.29 0.90
CA PHE A 189 15.58 0.00 0.24
C PHE A 189 15.47 0.13 -1.28
N ASN A 190 14.36 0.67 -1.80
CA ASN A 190 14.10 0.81 -3.23
C ASN A 190 14.15 -0.51 -4.04
N TYR A 191 13.72 -1.62 -3.43
CA TYR A 191 13.71 -2.95 -4.04
C TYR A 191 12.31 -3.53 -4.16
N VAL A 192 12.15 -4.49 -5.06
CA VAL A 192 10.96 -5.31 -5.24
C VAL A 192 11.15 -6.61 -4.45
N TYR A 193 10.22 -6.86 -3.54
CA TYR A 193 10.18 -8.07 -2.72
C TYR A 193 8.95 -8.90 -3.10
N LYS A 194 9.01 -10.21 -2.82
CA LYS A 194 7.79 -11.02 -2.81
C LYS A 194 6.95 -10.58 -1.63
N GLY A 195 5.66 -10.36 -1.87
CA GLY A 195 4.78 -9.84 -0.85
C GLY A 195 3.36 -9.60 -1.34
N TYR A 196 2.49 -9.37 -0.38
CA TYR A 196 1.07 -9.14 -0.59
C TYR A 196 0.59 -8.06 0.38
N VAL A 197 -0.23 -7.16 -0.11
CA VAL A 197 -0.93 -6.15 0.69
C VAL A 197 -2.42 -6.26 0.38
N GLU A 198 -3.23 -6.31 1.43
CA GLU A 198 -4.68 -6.25 1.32
C GLU A 198 -5.22 -5.18 2.26
N VAL A 199 -6.13 -4.37 1.75
CA VAL A 199 -6.92 -3.43 2.54
C VAL A 199 -8.39 -3.82 2.41
N ARG A 200 -8.98 -4.33 3.49
CA ARG A 200 -10.41 -4.64 3.54
C ARG A 200 -11.16 -3.41 3.99
N MET A 201 -12.22 -3.08 3.24
CA MET A 201 -13.08 -1.92 3.46
C MET A 201 -14.52 -2.41 3.49
N PRO A 202 -14.95 -3.08 4.58
CA PRO A 202 -16.32 -3.50 4.73
C PRO A 202 -17.24 -2.27 4.82
N ASN A 203 -18.53 -2.46 4.56
CA ASN A 203 -19.52 -1.38 4.67
C ASN A 203 -19.89 -1.04 6.14
N VAL A 204 -18.97 -1.28 7.07
CA VAL A 204 -19.10 -1.03 8.50
C VAL A 204 -18.06 0.00 8.89
N GLU A 205 -18.51 1.16 9.35
CA GLU A 205 -17.65 2.24 9.84
C GLU A 205 -16.76 1.74 10.98
N GLY A 206 -15.49 2.12 10.95
CA GLY A 206 -14.44 1.75 11.89
C GLY A 206 -13.86 0.34 11.74
N ASP A 207 -14.24 -0.43 10.71
CA ASP A 207 -13.82 -1.83 10.52
C ASP A 207 -12.95 -2.05 9.28
N ASP A 208 -12.25 -1.01 8.81
CA ASP A 208 -11.17 -1.19 7.84
C ASP A 208 -10.10 -2.12 8.46
N ARG A 209 -9.49 -2.95 7.59
CA ARG A 209 -8.47 -3.92 7.99
C ARG A 209 -7.31 -3.88 7.04
N LEU A 210 -6.10 -4.03 7.56
CA LEU A 210 -4.88 -4.03 6.78
C LEU A 210 -4.13 -5.34 6.99
N TYR A 211 -3.71 -5.97 5.92
CA TYR A 211 -2.89 -7.17 5.96
C TYR A 211 -1.68 -6.99 5.05
N ILE A 212 -0.49 -7.25 5.59
CA ILE A 212 0.78 -7.14 4.88
C ILE A 212 1.53 -8.46 5.10
N TYR A 213 2.04 -9.01 4.01
CA TYR A 213 2.99 -10.12 4.02
C TYR A 213 4.20 -9.73 3.17
N LEU A 214 5.40 -9.89 3.70
CA LEU A 214 6.65 -9.63 3.01
C LEU A 214 7.62 -10.80 3.20
N GLU A 215 8.33 -11.16 2.15
CA GLU A 215 9.43 -12.12 2.20
C GLU A 215 10.75 -11.37 2.00
N SER A 216 11.67 -11.54 2.94
CA SER A 216 13.01 -10.97 2.85
C SER A 216 13.84 -11.73 1.80
N PRO A 217 14.98 -11.17 1.36
CA PRO A 217 15.87 -11.87 0.43
C PRO A 217 16.50 -13.15 1.01
N SER A 218 16.52 -13.30 2.34
CA SER A 218 17.02 -14.50 3.01
C SER A 218 15.98 -15.64 3.05
N GLY A 219 14.74 -15.37 2.61
CA GLY A 219 13.64 -16.33 2.57
C GLY A 219 12.78 -16.36 3.84
N THR A 220 13.06 -15.50 4.82
CA THR A 220 12.20 -15.29 5.99
C THR A 220 10.98 -14.45 5.62
N ASP A 221 9.84 -14.78 6.20
CA ASP A 221 8.58 -14.08 6.01
C ASP A 221 8.19 -13.24 7.22
N TYR A 222 7.46 -12.16 6.96
CA TYR A 222 6.93 -11.24 7.95
C TYR A 222 5.47 -10.97 7.63
N TYR A 223 4.61 -11.15 8.62
CA TYR A 223 3.18 -10.92 8.51
C TYR A 223 2.72 -9.89 9.54
N PHE A 224 1.87 -8.96 9.07
CA PHE A 224 1.20 -7.96 9.88
C PHE A 224 -0.28 -7.95 9.50
N GLY A 225 -1.15 -8.31 10.42
CA GLY A 225 -2.60 -8.20 10.28
C GLY A 225 -3.15 -7.22 11.29
N TYR A 226 -3.88 -6.21 10.84
CA TYR A 226 -4.45 -5.19 11.70
C TYR A 226 -5.97 -5.16 11.62
N LYS A 227 -6.62 -5.17 12.79
CA LYS A 227 -8.07 -4.99 12.93
C LYS A 227 -8.39 -4.37 14.28
N GLY A 228 -9.09 -3.22 14.27
CA GLY A 228 -9.79 -2.69 15.45
C GLY A 228 -8.94 -2.50 16.71
N GLY A 229 -7.66 -2.14 16.56
CA GLY A 229 -6.73 -1.98 17.70
C GLY A 229 -5.75 -3.14 17.87
N ILE A 230 -6.00 -4.29 17.25
CA ILE A 230 -5.13 -5.46 17.38
C ILE A 230 -4.22 -5.57 16.16
N LEU A 231 -2.91 -5.56 16.41
CA LEU A 231 -1.87 -5.90 15.45
C LEU A 231 -1.40 -7.34 15.70
N SER A 232 -1.88 -8.26 14.87
CA SER A 232 -1.38 -9.63 14.79
C SER A 232 -0.07 -9.65 14.00
N ILE A 233 1.02 -10.12 14.63
CA ILE A 233 2.33 -10.25 14.01
C ILE A 233 2.83 -11.69 14.08
N VAL A 234 3.55 -12.13 13.05
CA VAL A 234 4.32 -13.39 13.07
C VAL A 234 5.39 -13.33 11.98
N SER A 235 6.45 -14.11 12.15
CA SER A 235 7.54 -14.23 11.19
C SER A 235 8.14 -15.63 11.25
N SER A 236 8.77 -16.10 10.17
CA SER A 236 9.66 -17.27 10.23
C SER A 236 11.08 -16.92 10.70
N ASN A 237 11.39 -15.64 10.94
CA ASN A 237 12.65 -15.20 11.53
C ASN A 237 12.63 -15.46 13.06
N THR A 238 13.46 -16.42 13.51
CA THR A 238 13.53 -16.80 14.93
C THR A 238 13.89 -15.63 15.86
N ALA A 239 14.82 -14.76 15.45
CA ALA A 239 15.20 -13.60 16.26
C ALA A 239 14.05 -12.60 16.43
N PHE A 240 13.21 -12.44 15.39
CA PHE A 240 12.01 -11.62 15.47
C PHE A 240 10.96 -12.23 16.43
N ILE A 241 10.76 -13.54 16.37
CA ILE A 241 9.84 -14.28 17.26
C ILE A 241 10.29 -14.15 18.72
N GLU A 242 11.55 -14.49 19.02
CA GLU A 242 12.11 -14.39 20.37
C GLU A 242 12.04 -12.95 20.91
N ALA A 243 12.31 -11.95 20.06
CA ALA A 243 12.22 -10.55 20.45
C ALA A 243 10.77 -10.12 20.71
N THR A 244 9.80 -10.69 20.00
CA THR A 244 8.37 -10.44 20.20
C THR A 244 7.88 -11.06 21.51
N GLU A 245 8.26 -12.32 21.79
CA GLU A 245 7.91 -13.01 23.03
C GLU A 245 8.53 -12.33 24.27
N ALA A 246 9.71 -11.72 24.10
CA ALA A 246 10.40 -11.00 25.16
C ALA A 246 9.85 -9.58 25.44
N LEU A 247 8.86 -9.11 24.67
CA LEU A 247 8.23 -7.81 24.92
C LEU A 247 7.49 -7.82 26.26
N LYS A 248 7.55 -6.69 26.97
CA LYS A 248 6.80 -6.53 28.22
C LYS A 248 5.35 -6.16 27.90
N ALA A 249 4.44 -6.45 28.82
CA ALA A 249 3.02 -6.10 28.67
C ALA A 249 2.77 -4.63 28.32
N LYS A 250 3.60 -3.70 28.83
CA LYS A 250 3.50 -2.27 28.50
C LYS A 250 3.90 -1.91 27.07
N ASP A 251 4.64 -2.80 26.40
CA ASP A 251 5.14 -2.62 25.03
C ASP A 251 4.23 -3.38 24.04
N THR A 252 3.44 -4.35 24.52
CA THR A 252 2.42 -5.07 23.72
C THR A 252 1.00 -4.53 23.92
N ILE A 253 0.69 -3.87 25.04
CA ILE A 253 -0.62 -3.27 25.33
C ILE A 253 -0.43 -1.78 25.57
N LEU A 254 -0.75 -0.97 24.56
CA LEU A 254 -0.60 0.48 24.59
C LEU A 254 -1.95 1.13 24.87
N LYS A 255 -2.00 2.03 25.86
CA LYS A 255 -3.20 2.83 26.12
C LYS A 255 -3.28 3.98 25.12
N MET A 256 -4.42 4.09 24.46
CA MET A 256 -4.69 5.13 23.47
C MET A 256 -5.42 6.32 24.11
N PRO A 257 -5.42 7.52 23.47
CA PRO A 257 -6.03 8.72 24.05
C PRO A 257 -7.53 8.62 24.35
N ASP A 258 -8.25 7.73 23.66
CA ASP A 258 -9.67 7.43 23.87
C ASP A 258 -9.92 6.47 25.05
N GLY A 259 -8.86 6.00 25.73
CA GLY A 259 -8.93 5.09 26.87
C GLY A 259 -8.94 3.60 26.52
N GLU A 260 -9.11 3.30 25.23
CA GLU A 260 -9.03 1.95 24.66
C GLU A 260 -7.56 1.54 24.45
N THR A 261 -7.34 0.32 23.94
CA THR A 261 -5.97 -0.22 23.79
C THR A 261 -5.60 -0.55 22.35
N TYR A 262 -4.31 -0.39 22.04
CA TYR A 262 -3.65 -0.98 20.89
C TYR A 262 -2.85 -2.18 21.38
N GLU A 263 -3.12 -3.37 20.84
CA GLU A 263 -2.53 -4.62 21.29
C GLU A 263 -1.71 -5.27 20.18
N ILE A 264 -0.47 -5.65 20.49
CA ILE A 264 0.39 -6.46 19.62
C ILE A 264 0.28 -7.90 20.07
N GLN A 265 -0.17 -8.77 19.17
CA GLN A 265 -0.36 -10.18 19.42
C GLN A 265 0.55 -11.01 18.51
N LEU A 266 1.40 -11.84 19.11
CA LEU A 266 2.11 -12.88 18.38
C LEU A 266 1.11 -13.98 17.99
N VAL A 267 0.89 -14.15 16.69
CA VAL A 267 -0.01 -15.19 16.16
C VAL A 267 0.76 -16.39 15.63
N SER A 268 0.05 -17.48 15.35
CA SER A 268 0.68 -18.69 14.84
C SER A 268 1.08 -18.55 13.35
N PRO A 269 2.14 -19.23 12.89
CA PRO A 269 2.57 -19.18 11.48
C PRO A 269 1.50 -19.62 10.46
N GLN A 270 0.51 -20.41 10.90
CA GLN A 270 -0.62 -20.83 10.07
C GLN A 270 -1.46 -19.64 9.61
N VAL A 271 -1.58 -18.57 10.42
CA VAL A 271 -2.32 -17.36 10.04
C VAL A 271 -1.69 -16.69 8.81
N ALA A 272 -0.36 -16.52 8.83
CA ALA A 272 0.39 -15.97 7.69
C ALA A 272 0.28 -16.88 6.46
N THR A 273 0.36 -18.20 6.65
CA THR A 273 0.23 -19.18 5.56
C THR A 273 -1.15 -19.13 4.90
N MET A 274 -2.23 -19.07 5.70
CA MET A 274 -3.59 -18.95 5.20
C MET A 274 -3.81 -17.63 4.45
N PHE A 275 -3.29 -16.52 4.97
CA PHE A 275 -3.32 -15.23 4.28
C PHE A 275 -2.63 -15.31 2.91
N MET A 276 -1.40 -15.80 2.88
CA MET A 276 -0.60 -15.91 1.67
C MET A 276 -1.27 -16.82 0.62
N ASN A 277 -1.82 -17.96 1.03
CA ASN A 277 -2.54 -18.87 0.14
C ASN A 277 -3.81 -18.23 -0.44
N ARG A 278 -4.59 -17.52 0.39
CA ARG A 278 -5.74 -16.74 -0.09
C ARG A 278 -5.30 -15.71 -1.11
N MET A 279 -4.26 -14.94 -0.79
CA MET A 279 -3.77 -13.90 -1.70
C MET A 279 -3.33 -14.47 -3.03
N LYS A 280 -2.63 -15.61 -3.07
CA LYS A 280 -2.31 -16.31 -4.33
C LYS A 280 -3.53 -16.68 -5.16
N ALA A 281 -4.61 -17.14 -4.51
CA ALA A 281 -5.83 -17.51 -5.20
C ALA A 281 -6.54 -16.30 -5.82
N VAL A 282 -6.51 -15.15 -5.14
CA VAL A 282 -7.21 -13.95 -5.61
C VAL A 282 -6.34 -12.92 -6.31
N SER A 283 -5.01 -12.99 -6.25
CA SER A 283 -4.11 -12.02 -6.87
C SER A 283 -3.87 -12.24 -8.36
N ASN A 284 -4.21 -13.45 -8.85
CA ASN A 284 -4.08 -13.85 -10.25
C ASN A 284 -5.21 -13.30 -11.12
#